data_AF-A0A653X1U3-F1
#
_entry.id   AF-A0A653X1U3-F1
#
_cell.length_a   1.000
_cell.length_b   1.000
_cell.length_c   1.000
_cell.angle_alpha   90.00
_cell.angle_beta   90.00
_cell.angle_gamma   90.00
#
_symmetry.space_group_name_H-M   'P 1'
#
loop_
_entity.id
_entity.type
_entity.pdbx_description
1 polymer ?
#
loop_
_entity_poly.entity_id
_entity_poly.type
_entity_poly.pdbx_seq_one_letter_code
_entity_poly.pdbx_strand_id
1 'polypeptide(L)'
;MSRAYRVLTLVVAAGIFAFGGITGFRLLTSSADTVDAAPTCTNKTVKKGEKLDSNLVTVNVFNSSTRSGLANRVTINLQTNGFLGGVIGNNESATKPSRVAILTDDPRDPRVRLVASQFKDKVAYRKPDVTVDGGVVVIVGDDYAGLRKKAPTRITSDREITACVPTTPLP
;
A
#
# COMPACT_ATOMS: atom_id res chain seq x y z
N MET A 1 25.39 12.45 66.41
CA MET A 1 24.12 12.44 65.65
C MET A 1 23.27 11.29 66.17
N SER A 2 22.18 11.58 66.87
CA SER A 2 21.37 10.56 67.56
C SER A 2 20.70 9.61 66.56
N ARG A 3 20.54 8.33 66.94
CA ARG A 3 19.88 7.29 66.13
C ARG A 3 18.55 7.75 65.52
N ALA A 4 17.81 8.62 66.22
CA ALA A 4 16.56 9.20 65.77
C ALA A 4 16.69 9.97 64.44
N TYR A 5 17.73 10.79 64.28
CA TYR A 5 17.95 11.53 63.03
C TYR A 5 18.26 10.58 61.86
N ARG A 6 19.06 9.52 62.09
CA ARG A 6 19.39 8.54 61.04
C ARG A 6 18.15 7.78 60.55
N VAL A 7 17.28 7.36 61.47
CA VAL A 7 16.01 6.70 61.13
C VAL A 7 15.10 7.66 60.37
N LEU A 8 15.01 8.92 60.79
CA LEU A 8 14.21 9.94 60.10
C LEU A 8 14.71 10.19 58.67
N THR A 9 16.02 10.34 58.47
CA THR A 9 16.58 10.57 57.12
C THR A 9 16.31 9.39 56.19
N LEU A 10 16.42 8.15 56.68
CA LEU A 10 16.14 6.95 55.90
C LEU A 10 14.66 6.83 55.52
N VAL A 11 13.75 7.13 56.43
CA VAL A 11 12.30 7.11 56.16
C VAL A 11 11.93 8.16 55.12
N VAL A 12 12.48 9.38 55.23
CA VAL A 12 12.24 10.46 54.26
C VAL A 12 12.81 10.09 52.89
N ALA A 13 14.03 9.57 52.82
CA ALA A 13 14.64 9.15 51.55
C ALA A 13 13.84 8.02 50.87
N ALA A 14 13.38 7.03 51.65
CA ALA A 14 12.53 5.95 51.14
C ALA A 14 11.18 6.47 50.62
N GLY A 15 10.58 7.43 51.32
CA GLY A 15 9.33 8.08 50.88
C GLY A 15 9.49 8.82 49.55
N ILE A 16 10.56 9.61 49.40
CA ILE A 16 10.87 10.33 48.16
C ILE A 16 11.10 9.33 47.02
N PHE A 17 11.85 8.26 47.27
CA PHE A 17 12.14 7.24 46.27
C PHE A 17 10.88 6.50 45.80
N ALA A 18 10.00 6.11 46.73
CA ALA A 18 8.73 5.46 46.41
C ALA A 18 7.81 6.40 45.61
N PHE A 19 7.72 7.67 46.00
CA PHE A 19 6.92 8.66 45.29
C PHE A 19 7.44 8.90 43.86
N GLY A 20 8.75 9.08 43.70
CA GLY A 20 9.39 9.22 42.39
C GLY A 20 9.19 7.99 41.51
N GLY A 21 9.37 6.78 42.07
CA GLY A 21 9.16 5.52 41.35
C GLY A 21 7.72 5.33 40.87
N ILE A 22 6.72 5.60 41.73
CA ILE A 22 5.30 5.51 41.36
C ILE A 22 4.95 6.53 40.27
N THR A 23 5.44 7.77 40.41
CA THR A 23 5.12 8.84 39.46
C THR A 23 5.78 8.60 38.11
N GLY A 24 7.06 8.18 38.10
CA GLY A 24 7.79 7.80 36.90
C GLY A 24 7.17 6.59 36.20
N PHE A 25 6.77 5.56 36.96
CA PHE A 25 6.08 4.40 36.39
C PHE A 25 4.76 4.80 35.73
N ARG A 26 3.95 5.63 36.38
CA ARG A 26 2.69 6.13 35.81
C ARG A 26 2.89 6.94 34.53
N LEU A 27 3.93 7.77 34.47
CA LEU A 27 4.28 8.54 33.26
C LEU A 27 4.82 7.65 32.13
N LEU A 28 5.60 6.62 32.47
CA LEU A 28 6.10 5.65 31.49
C LEU A 28 4.98 4.77 30.92
N THR A 29 3.97 4.46 31.73
CA THR A 29 2.82 3.62 31.31
C THR A 29 1.61 4.42 30.84
N SER A 30 1.64 5.75 30.91
CA SER A 30 0.54 6.55 30.37
C SER A 30 0.56 6.47 28.85
N SER A 31 -0.62 6.26 28.25
CA SER A 31 -0.78 6.41 26.81
C SER A 31 -0.37 7.83 26.42
N ALA A 32 0.52 7.96 25.43
CA ALA A 32 0.80 9.26 24.86
C ALA A 32 -0.49 9.81 24.22
N ASP A 33 -0.77 11.10 24.42
CA ASP A 33 -1.74 11.84 23.61
C ASP A 33 -1.18 11.93 22.19
N THR A 34 -1.31 10.85 21.42
CA THR A 34 -1.02 10.85 20.01
C THR A 34 -2.16 11.57 19.32
N VAL A 35 -1.88 12.74 18.74
CA VAL A 35 -2.78 13.35 17.76
C VAL A 35 -3.06 12.29 16.70
N ASP A 36 -4.33 11.95 16.48
CA ASP A 36 -4.72 11.01 15.43
C ASP A 36 -4.00 11.40 14.14
N ALA A 37 -3.31 10.43 13.53
CA ALA A 37 -2.62 10.67 12.28
C ALA A 37 -3.64 11.20 11.27
N ALA A 38 -3.42 12.41 10.76
CA ALA A 38 -4.26 12.98 9.71
C ALA A 38 -4.39 11.95 8.56
N PRO A 39 -5.57 11.83 7.93
CA PRO A 39 -5.78 10.85 6.87
C PRO A 39 -4.72 11.04 5.78
N THR A 40 -3.93 10.00 5.55
CA THR A 40 -2.81 9.98 4.59
C THR A 40 -3.27 9.91 3.14
N CYS A 41 -4.58 9.85 2.91
CA CYS A 41 -5.17 9.91 1.59
C CYS A 41 -6.47 10.70 1.56
N THR A 42 -6.72 11.33 0.42
CA THR A 42 -8.02 11.93 0.07
C THR A 42 -8.78 10.94 -0.80
N ASN A 43 -10.00 10.62 -0.40
CA ASN A 43 -10.91 9.84 -1.23
C ASN A 43 -11.33 10.67 -2.45
N LYS A 44 -11.03 10.16 -3.64
CA LYS A 44 -11.54 10.70 -4.90
C LYS A 44 -12.57 9.73 -5.46
N THR A 45 -13.77 10.24 -5.70
CA THR A 45 -14.85 9.48 -6.32
C THR A 45 -14.95 9.85 -7.79
N VAL A 46 -14.82 8.84 -8.66
CA VAL A 46 -15.08 8.93 -10.10
C VAL A 46 -16.51 8.45 -10.34
N LYS A 47 -17.35 9.32 -10.89
CA LYS A 47 -18.75 8.98 -11.17
C LYS A 47 -18.88 8.10 -12.40
N LYS A 48 -20.01 7.41 -12.53
CA LYS A 48 -20.37 6.73 -13.77
C LYS A 48 -20.41 7.73 -14.94
N GLY A 49 -19.77 7.38 -16.05
CA GLY A 49 -19.63 8.22 -17.24
C GLY A 49 -18.45 9.21 -17.18
N GLU A 50 -17.81 9.36 -16.03
CA GLU A 50 -16.61 10.18 -15.87
C GLU A 50 -15.35 9.42 -16.34
N LYS A 51 -14.28 10.14 -16.63
CA LYS A 51 -12.99 9.54 -16.98
C LYS A 51 -12.26 9.12 -15.71
N LEU A 52 -11.95 7.83 -15.61
CA LEU A 52 -11.00 7.27 -14.66
C LEU A 52 -9.58 7.48 -15.20
N ASP A 53 -8.79 8.27 -14.49
CA ASP A 53 -7.37 8.48 -14.75
C ASP A 53 -6.49 7.40 -14.11
N SER A 54 -5.37 7.08 -14.77
CA SER A 54 -4.36 6.12 -14.27
C SER A 54 -3.80 6.50 -12.91
N ASN A 55 -3.69 7.79 -12.58
CA ASN A 55 -3.21 8.28 -11.28
C ASN A 55 -4.15 8.01 -10.11
N LEU A 56 -5.32 7.43 -10.36
CA LEU A 56 -6.25 6.95 -9.35
C LEU A 56 -6.20 5.43 -9.19
N VAL A 57 -5.32 4.74 -9.93
CA VAL A 57 -5.23 3.28 -9.97
C VAL A 57 -3.87 2.81 -9.46
N THR A 58 -3.91 2.14 -8.31
CA THR A 58 -2.74 1.42 -7.77
C THR A 58 -2.58 0.08 -8.46
N VAL A 59 -1.34 -0.25 -8.83
CA VAL A 59 -1.00 -1.53 -9.45
C VAL A 59 0.04 -2.27 -8.62
N ASN A 60 -0.30 -3.49 -8.22
CA ASN A 60 0.60 -4.42 -7.56
C ASN A 60 1.16 -5.38 -8.61
N VAL A 61 2.48 -5.55 -8.67
CA VAL A 61 3.13 -6.33 -9.73
C VAL A 61 3.98 -7.44 -9.14
N PHE A 62 3.65 -8.67 -9.51
CA PHE A 62 4.33 -9.88 -9.06
C PHE A 62 5.04 -10.59 -10.19
N ASN A 63 6.27 -11.04 -9.91
CA ASN A 63 7.12 -11.74 -10.86
C ASN A 63 6.91 -13.25 -10.80
N SER A 64 6.38 -13.84 -11.87
CA SER A 64 6.32 -15.29 -12.07
C SER A 64 7.37 -15.81 -13.05
N SER A 65 8.30 -14.95 -13.47
CA SER A 65 9.37 -15.27 -14.42
C SER A 65 10.69 -15.61 -13.73
N THR A 66 11.60 -16.23 -14.47
CA THR A 66 13.01 -16.41 -14.11
C THR A 66 13.85 -15.13 -14.20
N ARG A 67 13.28 -14.04 -14.75
CA ARG A 67 13.99 -12.79 -15.03
C ARG A 67 14.02 -11.89 -13.79
N SER A 68 15.19 -11.70 -13.20
CA SER A 68 15.36 -10.83 -12.03
C SER A 68 14.98 -9.37 -12.32
N GLY A 69 14.28 -8.77 -11.36
CA GLY A 69 13.84 -7.37 -11.42
C GLY A 69 12.75 -7.07 -12.46
N LEU A 70 12.13 -8.09 -13.06
CA LEU A 70 11.10 -7.89 -14.08
C LEU A 70 9.89 -7.11 -13.53
N ALA A 71 9.37 -7.50 -12.37
CA ALA A 71 8.24 -6.81 -11.73
C ALA A 71 8.56 -5.34 -11.47
N ASN A 72 9.73 -5.02 -10.91
CA ASN A 72 10.15 -3.64 -10.68
C ASN A 72 10.18 -2.80 -11.97
N ARG A 73 10.76 -3.34 -13.06
CA ARG A 73 10.77 -2.66 -14.37
C ARG A 73 9.36 -2.44 -14.91
N VAL A 74 8.47 -3.41 -14.74
CA VAL A 74 7.06 -3.27 -15.17
C VAL A 74 6.37 -2.18 -14.35
N THR A 75 6.56 -2.14 -13.03
CA THR A 75 6.02 -1.10 -12.17
C THR A 75 6.49 0.29 -12.58
N ILE A 76 7.79 0.49 -12.81
CA ILE A 76 8.35 1.78 -13.26
C ILE A 76 7.72 2.21 -14.59
N ASN A 77 7.56 1.29 -15.53
CA ASN A 77 6.94 1.60 -16.82
C ASN A 77 5.45 1.95 -16.69
N LEU A 78 4.72 1.31 -15.77
CA LEU A 78 3.33 1.65 -15.47
C LEU A 78 3.24 3.02 -14.76
N GLN A 79 4.14 3.30 -13.81
CA GLN A 79 4.23 4.60 -13.16
C GLN A 79 4.53 5.73 -14.14
N THR A 80 5.36 5.47 -15.16
CA THR A 80 5.61 6.41 -16.26
C THR A 80 4.33 6.73 -17.04
N ASN A 81 3.39 5.78 -17.12
CA ASN A 81 2.06 5.99 -17.70
C ASN A 81 1.04 6.60 -16.71
N GLY A 82 1.48 6.99 -15.51
CA GLY A 82 0.67 7.69 -14.51
C GLY A 82 0.05 6.81 -13.43
N PHE A 83 0.27 5.50 -13.44
CA PHE A 83 -0.29 4.61 -12.41
C PHE A 83 0.40 4.78 -11.05
N LEU A 84 -0.33 4.53 -9.97
CA LEU A 84 0.26 4.48 -8.63
C LEU A 84 0.94 3.13 -8.42
N GLY A 85 2.17 3.16 -7.89
CA GLY A 85 2.90 1.94 -7.56
C GLY A 85 2.37 1.32 -6.25
N GLY A 86 2.05 0.04 -6.29
CA GLY A 86 1.71 -0.75 -5.11
C GLY A 86 2.83 -1.72 -4.72
N VAL A 87 2.44 -2.90 -4.25
CA VAL A 87 3.35 -3.98 -3.85
C VAL A 87 4.10 -4.53 -5.06
N ILE A 88 5.40 -4.75 -4.90
CA ILE A 88 6.27 -5.38 -5.90
C ILE A 88 6.91 -6.61 -5.25
N GLY A 89 6.79 -7.78 -5.88
CA GLY A 89 7.32 -9.01 -5.30
C GLY A 89 7.46 -10.17 -6.28
N ASN A 90 7.82 -11.33 -5.75
CA ASN A 90 7.72 -12.59 -6.47
C ASN A 90 6.30 -13.14 -6.37
N ASN A 91 5.90 -13.92 -7.36
CA ASN A 91 4.56 -14.47 -7.43
C ASN A 91 4.39 -15.66 -6.47
N GLU A 92 3.47 -15.51 -5.50
CA GLU A 92 3.04 -16.57 -4.58
C GLU A 92 1.69 -17.20 -4.98
N SER A 93 1.03 -16.65 -6.01
CA SER A 93 -0.21 -17.18 -6.58
C SER A 93 0.01 -18.54 -7.25
N ALA A 94 -1.03 -19.38 -7.27
CA ALA A 94 -1.06 -20.57 -8.10
C ALA A 94 -1.07 -20.23 -9.61
N THR A 95 -1.47 -19.00 -9.96
CA THR A 95 -1.48 -18.51 -11.34
C THR A 95 -0.08 -18.22 -11.85
N LYS A 96 0.39 -19.02 -12.82
CA LYS A 96 1.69 -18.85 -13.49
C LYS A 96 1.50 -18.60 -14.98
N PRO A 97 1.23 -17.34 -15.41
CA PRO A 97 1.06 -17.04 -16.82
C PRO A 97 2.41 -17.03 -17.52
N SER A 98 2.47 -17.44 -18.79
CA SER A 98 3.69 -17.28 -19.58
C SER A 98 3.98 -15.81 -19.92
N ARG A 99 2.93 -15.01 -20.14
CA ARG A 99 3.01 -13.58 -20.49
C ARG A 99 2.55 -12.66 -19.37
N VAL A 100 1.25 -12.39 -19.29
CA VAL A 100 0.65 -11.51 -18.27
C VAL A 100 -0.69 -12.08 -17.83
N ALA A 101 -0.95 -12.07 -16.53
CA ALA A 101 -2.27 -12.25 -15.96
C ALA A 101 -2.63 -11.10 -15.02
N ILE A 102 -3.92 -10.81 -14.93
CA ILE A 102 -4.49 -9.97 -13.88
C ILE A 102 -5.36 -10.86 -12.99
N LEU A 103 -5.14 -10.78 -11.69
CA LEU A 103 -6.01 -11.42 -10.71
C LEU A 103 -7.18 -10.48 -10.42
N THR A 104 -8.40 -10.93 -10.72
CA THR A 104 -9.63 -10.16 -10.54
C THR A 104 -10.84 -11.07 -10.56
N ASP A 105 -11.86 -10.73 -9.78
CA ASP A 105 -13.20 -11.33 -9.88
C ASP A 105 -14.06 -10.65 -10.94
N ASP A 106 -13.74 -9.41 -11.31
CA ASP A 106 -14.45 -8.66 -12.35
C ASP A 106 -13.49 -8.12 -13.42
N PRO A 107 -13.36 -8.82 -14.57
CA PRO A 107 -12.62 -8.32 -15.72
C PRO A 107 -13.21 -7.06 -16.37
N ARG A 108 -14.47 -6.71 -16.07
CA ARG A 108 -15.13 -5.51 -16.58
C ARG A 108 -14.86 -4.27 -15.73
N ASP A 109 -14.23 -4.42 -14.56
CA ASP A 109 -13.83 -3.29 -13.74
C ASP A 109 -12.98 -2.32 -14.59
N PRO A 110 -13.36 -1.03 -14.69
CA PRO A 110 -12.63 -0.05 -15.49
C PRO A 110 -11.16 0.11 -15.05
N ARG A 111 -10.83 -0.07 -13.77
CA ARG A 111 -9.43 -0.08 -13.29
C ARG A 111 -8.65 -1.24 -13.91
N VAL A 112 -9.23 -2.44 -13.89
CA VAL A 112 -8.66 -3.65 -14.49
C VAL A 112 -8.49 -3.47 -15.99
N ARG A 113 -9.51 -2.93 -16.69
CA ARG A 113 -9.46 -2.69 -18.13
C ARG A 113 -8.40 -1.66 -18.51
N LEU A 114 -8.26 -0.60 -17.72
CA LEU A 114 -7.25 0.43 -17.93
C LEU A 114 -5.84 -0.16 -17.79
N VAL A 115 -5.59 -0.95 -16.74
CA VAL A 115 -4.31 -1.67 -16.54
C VAL A 115 -4.08 -2.69 -17.66
N ALA A 116 -5.06 -3.49 -18.02
CA ALA A 116 -4.96 -4.49 -19.07
C ALA A 116 -4.59 -3.87 -20.43
N SER A 117 -5.11 -2.67 -20.73
CA SER A 117 -4.84 -1.95 -21.97
C SER A 117 -3.39 -1.47 -22.12
N GLN A 118 -2.61 -1.47 -21.03
CA GLN A 118 -1.19 -1.08 -21.06
C GLN A 118 -0.32 -2.13 -21.74
N PHE A 119 -0.68 -3.39 -21.64
CA PHE A 119 0.16 -4.50 -22.08
C PHE A 119 0.06 -4.74 -23.58
N LYS A 120 1.20 -5.01 -24.24
CA LYS A 120 1.19 -5.48 -25.64
C LYS A 120 0.56 -6.87 -25.73
N ASP A 121 0.86 -7.70 -24.74
CA ASP A 121 0.41 -9.08 -24.64
C ASP A 121 -1.09 -9.18 -24.37
N LYS A 122 -1.68 -10.32 -24.77
CA LYS A 122 -3.02 -10.68 -24.34
C LYS A 122 -3.00 -11.02 -22.85
N VAL A 123 -3.72 -10.23 -22.06
CA VAL A 123 -3.86 -10.43 -20.61
C VAL A 123 -4.83 -11.59 -20.33
N ALA A 124 -4.40 -12.54 -19.51
CA ALA A 124 -5.27 -13.56 -18.94
C ALA A 124 -5.92 -13.04 -17.64
N TYR A 125 -7.17 -13.41 -17.39
CA TYR A 125 -7.84 -13.11 -16.12
C TYR A 125 -7.96 -14.38 -15.30
N ARG A 126 -7.64 -14.29 -14.01
CA ARG A 126 -7.76 -15.38 -13.04
C ARG A 126 -8.35 -14.86 -11.75
N LYS A 127 -8.96 -15.74 -10.96
CA LYS A 127 -9.50 -15.36 -9.66
C LYS A 127 -8.36 -14.99 -8.71
N PRO A 128 -8.53 -14.00 -7.84
CA PRO A 128 -7.57 -13.70 -6.79
C PRO A 128 -7.42 -14.87 -5.83
N ASP A 129 -6.17 -15.26 -5.57
CA ASP A 129 -5.77 -16.28 -4.60
C ASP A 129 -4.64 -15.77 -3.68
N VAL A 130 -4.27 -14.50 -3.81
CA VAL A 130 -3.33 -13.78 -2.94
C VAL A 130 -4.02 -12.56 -2.37
N THR A 131 -3.75 -12.26 -1.10
CA THR A 131 -4.34 -11.12 -0.40
C THR A 131 -3.41 -9.92 -0.54
N VAL A 132 -3.90 -8.88 -1.21
CA VAL A 132 -3.19 -7.59 -1.33
C VAL A 132 -4.20 -6.48 -1.06
N ASP A 133 -3.79 -5.51 -0.24
CA ASP A 133 -4.66 -4.39 0.15
C ASP A 133 -4.86 -3.43 -1.02
N GLY A 134 -5.97 -3.62 -1.72
CA GLY A 134 -6.42 -2.74 -2.81
C GLY A 134 -5.52 -2.77 -4.06
N GLY A 135 -5.98 -2.04 -5.09
CA GLY A 135 -5.30 -1.98 -6.38
C GLY A 135 -5.52 -3.20 -7.28
N VAL A 136 -4.96 -3.14 -8.49
CA VAL A 136 -5.03 -4.22 -9.48
C VAL A 136 -3.79 -5.09 -9.36
N VAL A 137 -3.97 -6.39 -9.21
CA VAL A 137 -2.87 -7.36 -9.10
C VAL A 137 -2.49 -7.88 -10.48
N VAL A 138 -1.25 -7.65 -10.88
CA VAL A 138 -0.67 -8.09 -12.16
C VAL A 138 0.43 -9.11 -11.89
N ILE A 139 0.38 -10.24 -12.58
CA ILE A 139 1.44 -11.26 -12.60
C ILE A 139 2.09 -11.25 -13.98
N VAL A 140 3.42 -11.14 -14.01
CA VAL A 140 4.22 -11.17 -15.24
C VAL A 140 5.07 -12.43 -15.35
N GLY A 141 5.05 -13.07 -16.51
CA GLY A 141 5.79 -14.28 -16.84
C GLY A 141 7.01 -14.04 -17.71
N ASP A 142 7.71 -15.13 -18.05
CA ASP A 142 8.96 -15.09 -18.82
C ASP A 142 8.82 -14.41 -20.19
N ASP A 143 7.72 -14.70 -20.89
CA ASP A 143 7.44 -14.24 -22.25
C ASP A 143 6.86 -12.81 -22.32
N TYR A 144 6.90 -12.06 -21.22
CA TYR A 144 6.43 -10.68 -21.18
C TYR A 144 7.13 -9.78 -22.22
N ALA A 145 6.34 -9.19 -23.13
CA ALA A 145 6.80 -8.43 -24.30
C ALA A 145 6.81 -6.89 -24.10
N GLY A 146 6.37 -6.40 -22.94
CA GLY A 146 6.39 -4.97 -22.60
C GLY A 146 5.03 -4.26 -22.71
N LEU A 147 5.06 -2.96 -22.40
CA LEU A 147 3.90 -2.06 -22.52
C LEU A 147 3.77 -1.46 -23.92
N ARG A 148 2.55 -1.09 -24.31
CA ARG A 148 2.26 -0.38 -25.57
C ARG A 148 2.81 1.05 -25.50
N LYS A 149 3.47 1.52 -26.57
CA LYS A 149 4.09 2.87 -26.64
C LYS A 149 3.11 4.03 -26.46
N LYS A 150 1.85 3.83 -26.84
CA LYS A 150 0.77 4.83 -26.74
C LYS A 150 -0.45 4.23 -26.06
N ALA A 151 -0.22 3.62 -24.89
CA ALA A 151 -1.29 3.07 -24.09
C ALA A 151 -2.22 4.19 -23.58
N PRO A 152 -3.54 3.98 -23.52
CA PRO A 152 -4.43 4.98 -22.97
C PRO A 152 -4.18 5.12 -21.46
N THR A 153 -4.09 6.36 -20.97
CA THR A 153 -3.90 6.66 -19.54
C THR A 153 -5.20 7.00 -18.82
N ARG A 154 -6.33 6.90 -19.55
CA ARG A 154 -7.69 7.20 -19.09
C ARG A 154 -8.70 6.24 -19.73
N ILE A 155 -9.77 5.92 -19.00
CA ILE A 155 -10.91 5.17 -19.52
C ILE A 155 -12.21 5.74 -18.97
N THR A 156 -13.30 5.71 -19.74
CA THR A 156 -14.62 6.06 -19.22
C THR A 156 -15.08 4.99 -18.23
N SER A 157 -15.41 5.42 -17.01
CA SER A 157 -15.95 4.55 -15.98
C SER A 157 -17.41 4.22 -16.28
N ASP A 158 -17.77 2.95 -16.20
CA ASP A 158 -19.15 2.47 -16.34
C ASP A 158 -19.91 2.44 -15.00
N ARG A 159 -19.21 2.74 -13.90
CA ARG A 159 -19.68 2.67 -12.51
C ARG A 159 -19.03 3.74 -11.63
N GLU A 160 -19.51 3.88 -10.41
CA GLU A 160 -18.84 4.71 -9.41
C GLU A 160 -17.63 3.98 -8.82
N ILE A 161 -16.52 4.70 -8.63
CA ILE A 161 -15.29 4.17 -8.03
C ILE A 161 -14.74 5.19 -7.05
N THR A 162 -14.46 4.73 -5.83
CA THR A 162 -13.73 5.53 -4.85
C THR A 162 -12.29 5.04 -4.78
N ALA A 163 -11.34 5.94 -4.99
CA ALA A 163 -9.91 5.69 -4.86
C ALA A 163 -9.32 6.55 -3.75
N CYS A 164 -8.52 5.93 -2.88
CA CYS A 164 -7.73 6.61 -1.85
C CYS A 164 -6.44 7.11 -2.51
N VAL A 165 -6.34 8.41 -2.76
CA VAL A 165 -5.18 9.04 -3.39
C VAL A 165 -4.30 9.63 -2.30
N PRO A 166 -3.01 9.25 -2.21
CA PRO A 166 -2.14 9.74 -1.15
C PRO A 166 -2.04 11.26 -1.16
N THR A 167 -2.24 11.88 -0.01
CA THR A 167 -2.01 13.31 0.22
C THR A 167 -0.57 13.51 0.66
N THR A 168 0.37 13.56 -0.28
CA THR A 168 1.70 14.07 0.06
C THR A 168 1.60 15.58 0.32
N PRO A 169 1.98 16.08 1.51
CA PRO A 169 2.38 17.47 1.62
C PRO A 169 3.62 17.63 0.73
N LEU A 170 3.57 18.52 -0.26
CA LEU A 170 4.77 18.91 -0.98
C LEU A 170 5.70 19.64 0.02
N PRO A 171 7.00 19.31 0.09
CA PRO A 171 7.96 20.14 0.80
C PRO A 171 8.13 21.50 0.14
#